data_AF-A0A6P2DA10-F1
#
_entry.id   AF-A0A6P2DA10-F1
#
_cell.length_a   1.000
_cell.length_b   1.000
_cell.length_c   1.000
_cell.angle_alpha   90.00
_cell.angle_beta   90.00
_cell.angle_gamma   90.00
#
_symmetry.space_group_name_H-M   'P 1'
#
loop_
_entity.id
_entity.type
_entity.pdbx_description
1 polymer ?
#
loop_
_entity_poly.entity_id
_entity_poly.type
_entity_poly.pdbx_seq_one_letter_code
_entity_poly.pdbx_strand_id
1 'polypeptide(L)'
;MNATCLPNTSRTRPRLRLVGLFRPPDRVTRRSPRRPWTALGWFVAAALLLHVAAFVALDAPWPNLRDPEYGKRVSRLRERVAENPGRPLVLVFGSSRTCMGVKPDSWEAERPGTPSDPLLFNFGTVGAGPIQQLIALRRAYADGFHPTVVLLEYWPPVLRQDGSFAEQYRVGQRLRFDDVPIVRNYFRDSARTERSMIIARANPIFANRERWLALASPKYLAMNQHANVPWRELDRWGWLPGMDVRPDDADTRCLFLDHYRPDYQRQFAGHAIHPDSDRALREAVSFARAQGARVGLFYLPESPEFQSWYPPAVERAAREHFAGLVREVDVPAIDARNWMAEDQLADGHHLSRTGAGAFTARFGRAISAAFPAPGEPP
;
A
#
# COMPACT_ATOMS: atom_id res chain seq x y z
N MET A 1 -9.12 -89.79 -20.49
CA MET A 1 -10.27 -89.54 -19.59
C MET A 1 -10.86 -88.20 -20.03
N ASN A 2 -11.69 -88.15 -21.08
CA ASN A 2 -13.15 -88.41 -21.11
C ASN A 2 -13.91 -87.48 -20.13
N ALA A 3 -14.96 -86.73 -20.48
CA ALA A 3 -15.72 -86.59 -21.72
C ALA A 3 -16.61 -85.31 -21.62
N THR A 4 -16.99 -84.84 -22.80
CA THR A 4 -18.10 -83.95 -23.18
C THR A 4 -19.45 -84.22 -22.49
N CYS A 5 -20.27 -83.17 -22.26
CA CYS A 5 -21.63 -83.00 -22.83
C CYS A 5 -22.41 -81.80 -22.23
N LEU A 6 -22.99 -80.97 -23.11
CA LEU A 6 -24.24 -80.21 -22.91
C LEU A 6 -25.45 -81.17 -23.10
N PRO A 7 -26.78 -80.82 -23.08
CA PRO A 7 -27.46 -79.53 -22.92
C PRO A 7 -28.82 -79.55 -22.14
N ASN A 8 -29.44 -78.36 -22.01
CA ASN A 8 -30.87 -78.02 -22.19
C ASN A 8 -31.99 -78.29 -21.12
N THR A 9 -32.95 -77.36 -21.14
CA THR A 9 -34.35 -77.38 -20.66
C THR A 9 -34.55 -77.09 -19.16
N SER A 10 -35.58 -76.39 -18.67
CA SER A 10 -36.77 -75.78 -19.25
C SER A 10 -37.35 -74.75 -18.24
N ARG A 11 -38.14 -73.83 -18.79
CA ARG A 11 -38.99 -72.82 -18.14
C ARG A 11 -39.85 -73.36 -17.00
N THR A 12 -39.94 -72.60 -15.91
CA THR A 12 -41.21 -72.26 -15.22
C THR A 12 -41.08 -70.89 -14.53
N ARG A 13 -42.02 -69.98 -14.82
CA ARG A 13 -42.09 -68.64 -14.20
C ARG A 13 -43.04 -68.70 -12.98
N PRO A 14 -42.61 -68.33 -11.77
CA PRO A 14 -43.54 -68.06 -10.68
C PRO A 14 -44.07 -66.61 -10.78
N ARG A 15 -45.39 -66.46 -10.77
CA ARG A 15 -46.10 -65.18 -10.57
C ARG A 15 -45.97 -64.79 -9.10
N LEU A 16 -45.18 -63.75 -8.81
CA LEU A 16 -45.18 -63.07 -7.51
C LEU A 16 -46.07 -61.83 -7.58
N ARG A 17 -47.12 -61.83 -6.75
CA ARG A 17 -48.00 -60.69 -6.48
C ARG A 17 -47.16 -59.53 -5.93
N LEU A 18 -47.07 -58.44 -6.67
CA LEU A 18 -46.49 -57.19 -6.19
C LEU A 18 -47.46 -56.58 -5.15
N VAL A 19 -47.11 -56.69 -3.87
CA VAL A 19 -47.79 -55.97 -2.80
C VAL A 19 -47.54 -54.47 -3.01
N GLY A 20 -48.63 -53.72 -3.15
CA GLY A 20 -48.61 -52.30 -3.48
C GLY A 20 -47.89 -51.46 -2.43
N LEU A 21 -46.70 -50.99 -2.79
CA LEU A 21 -45.93 -49.94 -2.11
C LEU A 21 -45.65 -48.80 -3.11
N PHE A 22 -46.69 -48.33 -3.79
CA PHE A 22 -46.63 -47.06 -4.53
C PHE A 22 -47.81 -46.21 -4.10
N ARG A 23 -47.59 -45.42 -3.05
CA ARG A 23 -48.40 -44.23 -2.78
C ARG A 23 -48.15 -43.30 -3.99
N PRO A 24 -49.17 -42.93 -4.78
CA PRO A 24 -48.96 -41.98 -5.86
C PRO A 24 -48.36 -40.70 -5.26
N PRO A 25 -47.37 -40.07 -5.91
CA PRO A 25 -46.84 -38.80 -5.41
C PRO A 25 -48.02 -37.85 -5.23
N ASP A 26 -48.14 -37.27 -4.04
CA ASP A 26 -49.13 -36.24 -3.76
C ASP A 26 -49.09 -35.23 -4.91
N ARG A 27 -50.27 -34.95 -5.48
CA ARG A 27 -50.42 -33.98 -6.58
C ARG A 27 -49.63 -32.73 -6.20
N VAL A 28 -48.52 -32.48 -6.90
CA VAL A 28 -47.77 -31.24 -6.78
C VAL A 28 -48.76 -30.14 -7.12
N THR A 29 -49.29 -29.48 -6.08
CA THR A 29 -50.17 -28.32 -6.23
C THR A 29 -49.43 -27.36 -7.13
N ARG A 30 -49.97 -27.08 -8.33
CA ARG A 30 -49.41 -26.10 -9.27
C ARG A 30 -49.27 -24.78 -8.52
N ARG A 31 -48.07 -24.49 -8.00
CA ARG A 31 -47.75 -23.21 -7.37
C ARG A 31 -47.99 -22.14 -8.44
N SER A 32 -48.80 -21.14 -8.08
CA SER A 32 -49.17 -20.03 -8.95
C SER A 32 -47.97 -19.46 -9.73
N PRO A 33 -48.06 -19.29 -11.06
CA PRO A 33 -46.98 -18.79 -11.91
C PRO A 33 -46.65 -17.30 -11.71
N ARG A 34 -47.30 -16.63 -10.74
CA ARG A 34 -47.02 -15.22 -10.39
C ARG A 34 -45.80 -15.04 -9.47
N ARG A 35 -45.25 -16.12 -8.89
CA ARG A 35 -44.12 -16.05 -7.94
C ARG A 35 -42.70 -15.86 -8.53
N PRO A 36 -42.34 -16.33 -9.74
CA PRO A 36 -40.96 -16.19 -10.22
C PRO A 36 -40.61 -14.75 -10.60
N TRP A 37 -41.54 -13.99 -11.18
CA TRP A 37 -41.32 -12.59 -11.54
C TRP A 37 -41.16 -11.68 -10.32
N THR A 38 -41.93 -11.93 -9.25
CA THR A 38 -41.74 -11.21 -7.98
C THR A 38 -40.39 -11.54 -7.35
N ALA A 39 -39.98 -12.81 -7.34
CA ALA A 39 -38.67 -13.21 -6.83
C ALA A 39 -37.51 -12.61 -7.64
N LEU A 40 -37.61 -12.62 -8.98
CA LEU A 40 -36.65 -11.98 -9.88
C LEU A 40 -36.60 -10.47 -9.65
N GLY A 41 -37.75 -9.81 -9.50
CA GLY A 41 -37.84 -8.39 -9.19
C GLY A 41 -37.14 -8.04 -7.88
N TRP A 42 -37.36 -8.82 -6.82
CA TRP A 42 -36.65 -8.65 -5.54
C TRP A 42 -35.15 -8.90 -5.65
N PHE A 43 -34.73 -9.91 -6.42
CA PHE A 43 -33.31 -10.18 -6.66
C PHE A 43 -32.63 -9.01 -7.36
N VAL A 44 -33.23 -8.50 -8.45
CA VAL A 44 -32.70 -7.35 -9.20
C VAL A 44 -32.66 -6.10 -8.31
N ALA A 45 -33.73 -5.82 -7.58
CA ALA A 45 -33.78 -4.68 -6.66
C ALA A 45 -32.69 -4.77 -5.57
N ALA A 46 -32.54 -5.94 -4.94
CA ALA A 46 -31.51 -6.16 -3.92
C ALA A 46 -30.09 -6.04 -4.51
N ALA A 47 -29.86 -6.58 -5.70
CA ALA A 47 -28.57 -6.48 -6.38
C ALA A 47 -28.23 -5.01 -6.71
N LEU A 48 -29.19 -4.25 -7.24
CA LEU A 48 -29.00 -2.81 -7.52
C LEU A 48 -28.75 -2.01 -6.24
N LEU A 49 -29.55 -2.24 -5.19
CA LEU A 49 -29.35 -1.59 -3.89
C LEU A 49 -27.95 -1.88 -3.33
N LEU A 50 -27.47 -3.12 -3.43
CA LEU A 50 -26.13 -3.48 -2.98
C LEU A 50 -25.03 -2.79 -3.80
N HIS A 51 -25.20 -2.68 -5.12
CA HIS A 51 -24.23 -1.98 -5.97
C HIS A 51 -24.21 -0.46 -5.69
N VAL A 52 -25.37 0.16 -5.49
CA VAL A 52 -25.47 1.57 -5.12
C VAL A 52 -24.85 1.82 -3.74
N ALA A 53 -25.17 0.98 -2.74
CA ALA A 53 -24.58 1.08 -1.41
C ALA A 53 -23.05 0.91 -1.45
N ALA A 54 -22.56 -0.06 -2.22
CA ALA A 54 -21.13 -0.29 -2.46
C ALA A 54 -20.44 0.90 -3.13
N PHE A 55 -21.06 1.49 -4.16
CA PHE A 55 -20.57 2.67 -4.84
C PHE A 55 -20.46 3.87 -3.88
N VAL A 56 -21.55 4.16 -3.16
CA VAL A 56 -21.58 5.25 -2.16
C VAL A 56 -20.53 5.01 -1.08
N ALA A 57 -20.40 3.79 -0.55
CA ALA A 57 -19.43 3.49 0.50
C ALA A 57 -17.97 3.64 0.04
N LEU A 58 -17.66 3.40 -1.24
CA LEU A 58 -16.30 3.54 -1.79
C LEU A 58 -15.87 4.98 -2.02
N ASP A 59 -16.82 5.87 -2.34
CA ASP A 59 -16.56 7.28 -2.60
C ASP A 59 -17.03 8.20 -1.44
N ALA A 60 -17.61 7.62 -0.38
CA ALA A 60 -17.81 8.28 0.91
C ALA A 60 -16.47 8.71 1.52
N PRO A 61 -16.47 9.63 2.50
CA PRO A 61 -15.27 10.04 3.25
C PRO A 61 -14.74 8.93 4.20
N TRP A 62 -14.91 7.67 3.82
CA TRP A 62 -14.38 6.48 4.48
C TRP A 62 -13.18 5.96 3.70
N PRO A 63 -11.99 6.52 3.94
CA PRO A 63 -10.81 6.25 3.12
C PRO A 63 -10.44 4.75 3.07
N ASN A 64 -10.81 4.00 4.12
CA ASN A 64 -10.49 2.59 4.33
C ASN A 64 -10.99 1.63 3.25
N LEU A 65 -12.13 1.89 2.60
CA LEU A 65 -12.75 0.90 1.70
C LEU A 65 -12.11 0.90 0.31
N ARG A 66 -11.78 2.11 -0.19
CA ARG A 66 -11.12 2.30 -1.49
C ARG A 66 -9.62 2.05 -1.38
N ASP A 67 -9.02 2.60 -0.34
CA ASP A 67 -7.58 2.56 -0.11
C ASP A 67 -7.29 2.24 1.36
N PRO A 68 -7.25 0.96 1.73
CA PRO A 68 -7.14 0.57 3.14
C PRO A 68 -5.80 0.92 3.75
N GLU A 69 -4.74 0.97 2.95
CA GLU A 69 -3.42 1.40 3.39
C GLU A 69 -3.48 2.87 3.85
N TYR A 70 -3.95 3.75 2.97
CA TYR A 70 -4.13 5.16 3.30
C TYR A 70 -5.16 5.37 4.42
N GLY A 71 -6.30 4.68 4.35
CA GLY A 71 -7.38 4.88 5.31
C GLY A 71 -7.02 4.48 6.74
N LYS A 72 -6.29 3.37 6.92
CA LYS A 72 -5.85 2.96 8.25
C LYS A 72 -4.92 4.02 8.82
N ARG A 73 -4.01 4.57 8.02
CA ARG A 73 -3.12 5.68 8.43
C ARG A 73 -3.90 6.91 8.85
N VAL A 74 -4.92 7.32 8.09
CA VAL A 74 -5.80 8.43 8.46
C VAL A 74 -6.49 8.19 9.80
N SER A 75 -7.04 6.99 10.01
CA SER A 75 -7.68 6.63 11.29
C SER A 75 -6.69 6.74 12.46
N ARG A 76 -5.50 6.16 12.32
CA ARG A 76 -4.46 6.20 13.35
C ARG A 76 -3.91 7.60 13.58
N LEU A 77 -3.73 8.39 12.52
CA LEU A 77 -3.27 9.77 12.62
C LEU A 77 -4.27 10.63 13.40
N ARG A 78 -5.58 10.50 13.14
CA ARG A 78 -6.61 11.20 13.91
C ARG A 78 -6.54 10.89 15.40
N GLU A 79 -6.38 9.61 15.75
CA GLU A 79 -6.19 9.19 17.14
C GLU A 79 -4.95 9.83 17.76
N ARG A 80 -3.79 9.77 17.09
CA ARG A 80 -2.53 10.33 17.63
C ARG A 80 -2.58 11.84 17.80
N VAL A 81 -3.17 12.56 16.85
CA VAL A 81 -3.36 14.02 16.95
C VAL A 81 -4.32 14.38 18.09
N ALA A 82 -5.42 13.64 18.25
CA ALA A 82 -6.36 13.86 19.34
C ALA A 82 -5.75 13.59 20.73
N GLU A 83 -4.88 12.58 20.84
CA GLU A 83 -4.16 12.25 22.08
C GLU A 83 -3.04 13.25 22.42
N ASN A 84 -2.55 14.00 21.42
CA ASN A 84 -1.39 14.88 21.56
C ASN A 84 -1.70 16.31 21.06
N PRO A 85 -2.72 16.98 21.63
CA PRO A 85 -3.10 18.31 21.18
C PRO A 85 -1.93 19.30 21.37
N GLY A 86 -1.70 20.14 20.37
CA GLY A 86 -0.69 21.21 20.42
C GLY A 86 0.73 20.80 20.05
N ARG A 87 1.05 19.51 19.94
CA ARG A 87 2.38 19.08 19.44
C ARG A 87 2.50 19.34 17.93
N PRO A 88 3.66 19.82 17.44
CA PRO A 88 3.85 20.09 16.02
C PRO A 88 3.81 18.78 15.23
N LEU A 89 2.80 18.63 14.38
CA LEU A 89 2.61 17.42 13.58
C LEU A 89 3.65 17.35 12.46
N VAL A 90 4.35 16.23 12.38
CA VAL A 90 5.29 15.91 11.31
C VAL A 90 4.79 14.68 10.56
N LEU A 91 4.43 14.87 9.29
CA LEU A 91 4.04 13.75 8.40
C LEU A 91 5.21 13.34 7.51
N VAL A 92 5.55 12.06 7.56
CA VAL A 92 6.63 11.48 6.77
C VAL A 92 6.07 10.65 5.63
N PHE A 93 6.23 11.13 4.40
CA PHE A 93 5.80 10.46 3.19
C PHE A 93 6.96 9.70 2.55
N GLY A 94 6.63 8.64 1.81
CA GLY A 94 7.62 7.86 1.08
C GLY A 94 7.08 6.48 0.72
N SER A 95 8.01 5.61 0.37
CA SER A 95 7.82 4.25 -0.13
C SER A 95 7.69 3.22 1.01
N SER A 96 7.84 1.94 0.69
CA SER A 96 7.98 0.86 1.67
C SER A 96 9.17 1.08 2.62
N ARG A 97 10.23 1.76 2.17
CA ARG A 97 11.38 2.10 3.01
C ARG A 97 10.97 3.03 4.14
N THR A 98 10.14 4.03 3.85
CA THR A 98 9.51 4.87 4.88
C THR A 98 8.55 4.06 5.74
N CYS A 99 7.66 3.26 5.15
CA CYS A 99 6.70 2.42 5.89
C CYS A 99 7.38 1.56 6.95
N MET A 100 8.51 0.95 6.61
CA MET A 100 9.23 -0.02 7.44
C MET A 100 10.33 0.61 8.29
N GLY A 101 10.91 1.72 7.84
CA GLY A 101 12.04 2.36 8.49
C GLY A 101 11.65 3.37 9.56
N VAL A 102 10.59 4.15 9.35
CA VAL A 102 10.15 5.17 10.30
C VAL A 102 9.21 4.54 11.32
N LYS A 103 9.72 4.32 12.53
CA LYS A 103 9.04 3.67 13.65
C LYS A 103 8.82 4.69 14.79
N PRO A 104 7.76 5.51 14.75
CA PRO A 104 7.65 6.69 15.62
C PRO A 104 7.60 6.39 17.11
N ASP A 105 7.17 5.18 17.52
CA ASP A 105 7.19 4.77 18.94
C ASP A 105 8.59 4.89 19.58
N SER A 106 9.65 4.75 18.78
CA SER A 106 11.03 4.75 19.23
C SER A 106 11.53 6.18 19.44
N TRP A 107 10.98 7.14 18.68
CA TRP A 107 11.13 8.56 18.99
C TRP A 107 10.36 8.92 20.26
N GLU A 108 9.12 8.48 20.41
CA GLU A 108 8.30 8.78 21.59
C GLU A 108 8.92 8.26 22.89
N ALA A 109 9.67 7.15 22.84
CA ALA A 109 10.37 6.60 23.99
C ALA A 109 11.59 7.43 24.44
N GLU A 110 12.21 8.19 23.52
CA GLU A 110 13.47 8.91 23.76
C GLU A 110 13.34 10.44 23.70
N ARG A 111 12.18 10.96 23.28
CA ARG A 111 12.01 12.41 23.07
C ARG A 111 12.24 13.20 24.36
N PRO A 112 12.72 14.46 24.26
CA PRO A 112 13.02 15.29 25.43
C PRO A 112 11.86 15.54 26.40
N GLY A 113 10.60 15.39 25.95
CA GLY A 113 9.42 15.68 26.75
C GLY A 113 8.89 17.10 26.59
N THR A 114 9.42 17.89 25.65
CA THR A 114 9.10 19.31 25.51
C THR A 114 7.85 19.56 24.65
N PRO A 115 7.16 20.71 24.81
CA PRO A 115 6.04 21.07 23.95
C PRO A 115 6.41 21.20 22.46
N SER A 116 7.68 21.47 22.15
CA SER A 116 8.20 21.56 20.78
C SER A 116 8.56 20.20 20.17
N ASP A 117 8.51 19.11 20.94
CA ASP A 117 8.82 17.77 20.44
C ASP A 117 7.87 17.40 19.27
N PRO A 118 8.41 17.09 18.06
CA PRO A 118 7.59 16.71 16.92
C PRO A 118 6.72 15.50 17.22
N LEU A 119 5.44 15.59 16.87
CA LEU A 119 4.55 14.44 16.79
C LEU A 119 4.79 13.76 15.45
N LEU A 120 5.71 12.81 15.44
CA LEU A 120 6.10 12.09 14.24
C LEU A 120 5.03 11.04 13.88
N PHE A 121 4.57 11.05 12.63
CA PHE A 121 3.69 10.02 12.13
C PHE A 121 4.18 9.49 10.78
N ASN A 122 4.28 8.17 10.67
CA ASN A 122 4.65 7.51 9.44
C ASN A 122 3.45 7.51 8.50
N PHE A 123 3.57 8.21 7.38
CA PHE A 123 2.53 8.30 6.34
C PHE A 123 3.00 7.71 5.00
N GLY A 124 3.98 6.80 5.04
CA GLY A 124 4.52 6.12 3.88
C GLY A 124 3.48 5.24 3.16
N THR A 125 3.68 4.98 1.88
CA THR A 125 2.85 4.08 1.08
C THR A 125 3.76 3.09 0.35
N VAL A 126 3.48 1.79 0.48
CA VAL A 126 4.28 0.73 -0.13
C VAL A 126 4.34 0.91 -1.64
N GLY A 127 5.56 0.91 -2.18
CA GLY A 127 5.81 1.11 -3.61
C GLY A 127 5.56 2.54 -4.11
N ALA A 128 5.40 3.52 -3.23
CA ALA A 128 5.28 4.92 -3.64
C ALA A 128 6.60 5.47 -4.18
N GLY A 129 6.51 6.18 -5.29
CA GLY A 129 7.48 7.17 -5.72
C GLY A 129 6.91 8.58 -5.56
N PRO A 130 7.52 9.59 -6.21
CA PRO A 130 7.09 10.99 -6.10
C PRO A 130 5.61 11.25 -6.38
N ILE A 131 5.02 10.58 -7.38
CA ILE A 131 3.64 10.85 -7.79
C ILE A 131 2.67 10.34 -6.72
N GLN A 132 2.90 9.14 -6.18
CA GLN A 132 2.08 8.61 -5.08
C GLN A 132 2.29 9.38 -3.78
N GLN A 133 3.50 9.90 -3.50
CA GLN A 133 3.72 10.82 -2.38
C GLN A 133 2.87 12.09 -2.52
N LEU A 134 2.84 12.69 -3.72
CA LEU A 134 1.99 13.85 -4.02
C LEU A 134 0.49 13.55 -3.86
N ILE A 135 0.03 12.37 -4.32
CA ILE A 135 -1.35 11.90 -4.11
C ILE A 135 -1.67 11.82 -2.61
N ALA A 136 -0.83 11.12 -1.84
CA ALA A 136 -1.03 10.93 -0.41
C ALA A 136 -1.03 12.26 0.34
N LEU A 137 -0.14 13.18 -0.02
CA LEU A 137 -0.05 14.52 0.55
C LEU A 137 -1.33 15.33 0.31
N ARG A 138 -1.78 15.42 -0.95
CA ARG A 138 -3.02 16.15 -1.30
C ARG A 138 -4.24 15.58 -0.59
N ARG A 139 -4.34 14.25 -0.51
CA ARG A 139 -5.40 13.59 0.24
C ARG A 139 -5.33 13.88 1.74
N ALA A 140 -4.14 13.92 2.34
CA ALA A 140 -4.00 14.22 3.76
C ALA A 140 -4.54 15.63 4.09
N TYR A 141 -4.22 16.64 3.26
CA TYR A 141 -4.79 17.97 3.41
C TYR A 141 -6.31 18.00 3.15
N ALA A 142 -6.80 17.28 2.13
CA ALA A 142 -8.23 17.17 1.87
C ALA A 142 -9.00 16.50 3.03
N ASP A 143 -8.36 15.58 3.75
CA ASP A 143 -8.91 14.93 4.94
C ASP A 143 -8.77 15.76 6.23
N GLY A 144 -8.28 17.01 6.12
CA GLY A 144 -8.24 18.02 7.18
C GLY A 144 -6.96 18.05 8.03
N PHE A 145 -5.89 17.37 7.61
CA PHE A 145 -4.62 17.41 8.32
C PHE A 145 -3.80 18.64 7.92
N HIS A 146 -3.28 19.35 8.93
CA HIS A 146 -2.42 20.52 8.76
C HIS A 146 -1.07 20.28 9.46
N PRO A 147 -0.16 19.49 8.85
CA PRO A 147 1.16 19.27 9.43
C PRO A 147 1.97 20.57 9.50
N THR A 148 2.75 20.73 10.56
CA THR A 148 3.73 21.81 10.68
C THR A 148 4.96 21.52 9.81
N VAL A 149 5.30 20.23 9.64
CA VAL A 149 6.40 19.78 8.78
C VAL A 149 5.93 18.61 7.91
N VAL A 150 6.27 18.69 6.62
CA VAL A 150 6.13 17.60 5.64
C VAL A 150 7.52 17.12 5.25
N LEU A 151 7.78 15.82 5.41
CA LEU A 151 9.00 15.18 4.95
C LEU A 151 8.70 14.27 3.76
N LEU A 152 9.43 14.46 2.67
CA LEU A 152 9.27 13.68 1.43
C LEU A 152 10.51 12.81 1.21
N GLU A 153 10.29 11.51 0.95
CA GLU A 153 11.39 10.60 0.65
C GLU A 153 11.95 10.92 -0.73
N TYR A 154 13.27 11.09 -0.78
CA TYR A 154 14.05 11.02 -1.99
C TYR A 154 14.72 9.65 -2.09
N TRP A 155 14.47 8.93 -3.19
CA TRP A 155 15.13 7.65 -3.45
C TRP A 155 15.25 7.39 -4.96
N PRO A 156 16.48 7.31 -5.51
CA PRO A 156 16.68 7.24 -6.95
C PRO A 156 15.96 6.09 -7.67
N PRO A 157 15.88 4.85 -7.13
CA PRO A 157 15.16 3.75 -7.76
C PRO A 157 13.71 4.09 -8.13
N VAL A 158 12.99 4.88 -7.32
CA VAL A 158 11.58 5.24 -7.60
C VAL A 158 11.42 6.53 -8.42
N LEU A 159 12.51 7.16 -8.86
CA LEU A 159 12.46 8.31 -9.78
C LEU A 159 12.35 7.92 -11.25
N ARG A 160 12.30 6.62 -11.54
CA ARG A 160 12.13 6.05 -12.88
C ARG A 160 10.64 5.86 -13.21
N GLN A 161 10.20 6.24 -14.41
CA GLN A 161 8.80 6.12 -14.85
C GLN A 161 8.62 5.47 -16.23
N ASP A 162 9.68 5.00 -16.87
CA ASP A 162 9.57 4.30 -18.16
C ASP A 162 9.11 2.85 -18.00
N GLY A 163 8.39 2.35 -19.01
CA GLY A 163 7.94 0.97 -19.07
C GLY A 163 7.20 0.52 -17.81
N SER A 164 7.49 -0.70 -17.35
CA SER A 164 6.87 -1.30 -16.16
C SER A 164 7.22 -0.63 -14.84
N PHE A 165 8.16 0.33 -14.82
CA PHE A 165 8.59 1.02 -13.61
C PHE A 165 7.71 2.21 -13.23
N ALA A 166 6.84 2.64 -14.15
CA ALA A 166 5.89 3.72 -13.93
C ALA A 166 4.99 3.46 -12.71
N GLU A 167 4.81 4.48 -11.86
CA GLU A 167 3.97 4.39 -10.67
C GLU A 167 2.51 4.05 -10.98
N GLN A 168 2.02 4.40 -12.17
CA GLN A 168 0.66 4.08 -12.61
C GLN A 168 0.32 2.58 -12.49
N TYR A 169 1.31 1.69 -12.62
CA TYR A 169 1.11 0.25 -12.49
C TYR A 169 1.09 -0.25 -11.03
N ARG A 170 1.51 0.59 -10.07
CA ARG A 170 1.54 0.28 -8.64
C ARG A 170 0.32 0.82 -7.88
N VAL A 171 -0.38 1.83 -8.41
CA VAL A 171 -1.53 2.42 -7.70
C VAL A 171 -2.75 1.49 -7.67
N GLY A 172 -2.96 0.71 -8.74
CA GLY A 172 -4.10 -0.21 -8.85
C GLY A 172 -5.45 0.48 -8.72
N GLN A 173 -6.44 -0.18 -8.12
CA GLN A 173 -7.80 0.35 -7.95
C GLN A 173 -7.96 1.29 -6.73
N ARG A 174 -6.87 1.90 -6.23
CA ARG A 174 -6.87 2.78 -5.04
C ARG A 174 -7.22 4.23 -5.33
N LEU A 175 -7.25 4.63 -6.61
CA LEU A 175 -7.49 6.02 -7.03
C LEU A 175 -8.93 6.48 -6.74
N ARG A 176 -9.06 7.67 -6.17
CA ARG A 176 -10.27 8.47 -5.94
C ARG A 176 -10.54 9.37 -7.15
N PHE A 177 -11.76 9.90 -7.27
CA PHE A 177 -12.04 10.91 -8.29
C PHE A 177 -11.19 12.17 -8.12
N ASP A 178 -10.87 12.53 -6.88
CA ASP A 178 -10.02 13.68 -6.58
C ASP A 178 -8.57 13.52 -7.09
N ASP A 179 -8.15 12.29 -7.42
CA ASP A 179 -6.83 12.05 -8.00
C ASP A 179 -6.80 12.19 -9.53
N VAL A 180 -7.95 12.36 -10.20
CA VAL A 180 -8.03 12.49 -11.66
C VAL A 180 -7.11 13.59 -12.22
N PRO A 181 -7.00 14.78 -11.61
CA PRO A 181 -6.05 15.79 -12.07
C PRO A 181 -4.59 15.29 -12.08
N ILE A 182 -4.17 14.55 -11.06
CA ILE A 182 -2.82 13.98 -10.99
C ILE A 182 -2.66 12.89 -12.05
N VAL A 183 -3.66 12.02 -12.22
CA VAL A 183 -3.66 10.99 -13.26
C VAL A 183 -3.47 11.62 -14.64
N ARG A 184 -4.21 12.68 -14.97
CA ARG A 184 -4.09 13.38 -16.25
C ARG A 184 -2.72 14.00 -16.47
N ASN A 185 -2.13 14.55 -15.41
CA ASN A 185 -0.87 15.27 -15.50
C ASN A 185 0.36 14.36 -15.51
N TYR A 186 0.30 13.20 -14.86
CA TYR A 186 1.48 12.37 -14.58
C TYR A 186 1.44 10.98 -15.17
N PHE A 187 0.27 10.42 -15.48
CA PHE A 187 0.19 9.04 -15.97
C PHE A 187 0.23 9.04 -17.50
N ARG A 188 1.17 8.27 -18.04
CA ARG A 188 1.37 8.10 -19.48
C ARG A 188 0.09 7.65 -20.18
N ASP A 189 -0.67 6.75 -19.55
CA ASP A 189 -1.95 6.24 -20.07
C ASP A 189 -3.14 6.76 -19.23
N SER A 190 -3.24 8.08 -19.06
CA SER A 190 -4.27 8.71 -18.23
C SER A 190 -5.70 8.31 -18.61
N ALA A 191 -6.05 8.32 -19.90
CA ALA A 191 -7.37 7.92 -20.39
C ALA A 191 -7.72 6.45 -20.05
N ARG A 192 -6.74 5.54 -20.14
CA ARG A 192 -6.92 4.13 -19.75
C ARG A 192 -7.12 4.01 -18.25
N THR A 193 -6.36 4.77 -17.47
CA THR A 193 -6.47 4.79 -16.00
C THR A 193 -7.84 5.33 -15.58
N GLU A 194 -8.28 6.45 -16.12
CA GLU A 194 -9.61 7.01 -15.87
C GLU A 194 -10.73 6.04 -16.27
N ARG A 195 -10.60 5.40 -17.44
CA ARG A 195 -11.55 4.34 -17.84
C ARG A 195 -11.58 3.20 -16.83
N SER A 196 -10.41 2.76 -16.32
CA SER A 196 -10.36 1.74 -15.25
C SER A 196 -11.03 2.24 -13.98
N MET A 197 -10.84 3.50 -13.60
CA MET A 197 -11.47 4.10 -12.42
C MET A 197 -12.99 4.12 -12.53
N ILE A 198 -13.54 4.36 -13.73
CA ILE A 198 -14.98 4.33 -14.02
C ILE A 198 -15.49 2.88 -14.01
N ILE A 199 -14.81 1.95 -14.70
CA ILE A 199 -15.20 0.54 -14.74
C ILE A 199 -15.23 -0.06 -13.33
N ALA A 200 -14.23 0.24 -12.51
CA ALA A 200 -14.17 -0.23 -11.12
C ALA A 200 -15.28 0.33 -10.23
N ARG A 201 -15.92 1.43 -10.64
CA ARG A 201 -17.08 2.02 -9.96
C ARG A 201 -18.41 1.52 -10.51
N ALA A 202 -18.47 1.17 -11.78
CA ALA A 202 -19.65 0.53 -12.39
C ALA A 202 -19.90 -0.89 -11.84
N ASN A 203 -18.83 -1.59 -11.42
CA ASN A 203 -18.92 -2.87 -10.73
C ASN A 203 -18.08 -2.87 -9.45
N PRO A 204 -18.52 -2.16 -8.40
CA PRO A 204 -17.73 -1.91 -7.20
C PRO A 204 -17.45 -3.19 -6.42
N ILE A 205 -18.41 -4.12 -6.39
CA ILE A 205 -18.26 -5.39 -5.68
C ILE A 205 -17.18 -6.23 -6.35
N PHE A 206 -17.28 -6.48 -7.66
CA PHE A 206 -16.28 -7.30 -8.34
C PHE A 206 -14.91 -6.65 -8.33
N ALA A 207 -14.82 -5.33 -8.60
CA ALA A 207 -13.54 -4.64 -8.68
C ALA A 207 -12.80 -4.54 -7.34
N ASN A 208 -13.50 -4.64 -6.20
CA ASN A 208 -12.92 -4.53 -4.86
C ASN A 208 -12.99 -5.83 -4.04
N ARG A 209 -13.53 -6.92 -4.60
CA ARG A 209 -13.80 -8.19 -3.89
C ARG A 209 -12.61 -8.73 -3.10
N GLU A 210 -11.41 -8.72 -3.69
CA GLU A 210 -10.21 -9.27 -3.07
C GLU A 210 -9.78 -8.43 -1.87
N ARG A 211 -9.82 -7.09 -2.01
CA ARG A 211 -9.51 -6.15 -0.94
C ARG A 211 -10.52 -6.22 0.19
N TRP A 212 -11.80 -6.28 -0.14
CA TRP A 212 -12.86 -6.40 0.87
C TRP A 212 -12.81 -7.73 1.58
N LEU A 213 -12.50 -8.82 0.88
CA LEU A 213 -12.21 -10.10 1.51
C LEU A 213 -10.97 -10.00 2.41
N ALA A 214 -9.93 -9.28 2.00
CA ALA A 214 -8.74 -9.03 2.82
C ALA A 214 -9.04 -8.22 4.10
N LEU A 215 -10.04 -7.34 4.05
CA LEU A 215 -10.51 -6.56 5.20
C LEU A 215 -11.42 -7.36 6.13
N ALA A 216 -12.40 -8.07 5.57
CA ALA A 216 -13.43 -8.76 6.34
C ALA A 216 -12.98 -10.12 6.84
N SER A 217 -12.25 -10.88 6.03
CA SER A 217 -11.87 -12.25 6.35
C SER A 217 -10.64 -12.71 5.56
N PRO A 218 -9.42 -12.29 5.96
CA PRO A 218 -8.19 -12.57 5.22
C PRO A 218 -7.83 -14.06 5.14
N LYS A 219 -8.40 -14.90 6.01
CA LYS A 219 -8.20 -16.36 6.00
C LYS A 219 -8.70 -17.08 4.74
N TYR A 220 -9.54 -16.41 3.94
CA TYR A 220 -10.06 -16.97 2.68
C TYR A 220 -9.29 -16.48 1.44
N LEU A 221 -8.24 -15.69 1.61
CA LEU A 221 -7.32 -15.35 0.52
C LEU A 221 -6.18 -16.38 0.46
N ALA A 222 -5.83 -16.80 -0.74
CA ALA A 222 -4.64 -17.60 -0.96
C ALA A 222 -3.39 -16.82 -0.48
N MET A 223 -2.39 -17.54 0.04
CA MET A 223 -1.23 -16.94 0.70
C MET A 223 -0.39 -16.03 -0.22
N ASN A 224 -0.45 -16.27 -1.53
CA ASN A 224 0.17 -15.45 -2.58
C ASN A 224 -0.72 -14.30 -3.10
N GLN A 225 -1.90 -14.09 -2.52
CA GLN A 225 -2.88 -13.05 -2.91
C GLN A 225 -3.18 -12.08 -1.76
N HIS A 226 -2.26 -11.95 -0.79
CA HIS A 226 -2.45 -11.06 0.35
C HIS A 226 -2.35 -9.59 -0.07
N ALA A 227 -3.42 -9.07 -0.67
CA ALA A 227 -3.58 -7.66 -0.96
C ALA A 227 -3.42 -6.80 0.31
N ASN A 228 -3.61 -7.37 1.51
CA ASN A 228 -3.50 -6.67 2.79
C ASN A 228 -2.09 -6.55 3.36
N VAL A 229 -1.05 -7.16 2.78
CA VAL A 229 0.34 -7.01 3.28
C VAL A 229 0.72 -5.56 3.59
N PRO A 230 0.40 -4.56 2.74
CA PRO A 230 0.78 -3.17 3.01
C PRO A 230 0.11 -2.54 4.24
N TRP A 231 -0.92 -3.16 4.82
CA TRP A 231 -1.71 -2.54 5.88
C TRP A 231 -2.18 -3.48 6.99
N ARG A 232 -1.88 -4.78 6.93
CA ARG A 232 -2.35 -5.78 7.90
C ARG A 232 -1.79 -5.49 9.30
N GLU A 233 -0.51 -5.20 9.35
CA GLU A 233 0.28 -5.08 10.59
C GLU A 233 0.65 -3.62 10.92
N LEU A 234 -0.02 -2.65 10.29
CA LEU A 234 0.16 -1.24 10.65
C LEU A 234 -0.14 -1.04 12.13
N ASP A 235 0.84 -0.50 12.83
CA ASP A 235 0.71 -0.14 14.23
C ASP A 235 -0.08 1.18 14.40
N ARG A 236 -0.11 1.67 15.63
CA ARG A 236 -0.84 2.88 16.00
C ARG A 236 -0.19 4.18 15.47
N TRP A 237 1.04 4.12 14.99
CA TRP A 237 1.84 5.24 14.47
C TRP A 237 2.02 5.21 12.96
N GLY A 238 1.33 4.28 12.28
CA GLY A 238 1.49 4.04 10.85
C GLY A 238 2.78 3.29 10.51
N TRP A 239 3.53 2.78 11.47
CA TRP A 239 4.66 1.94 11.15
C TRP A 239 4.16 0.58 10.65
N LEU A 240 4.72 0.12 9.52
CA LEU A 240 4.51 -1.22 9.00
C LEU A 240 5.75 -2.04 9.35
N PRO A 241 5.67 -3.03 10.27
CA PRO A 241 6.81 -3.84 10.61
C PRO A 241 7.42 -4.48 9.35
N GLY A 242 8.69 -4.17 9.10
CA GLY A 242 9.46 -4.77 8.01
C GLY A 242 9.82 -6.23 8.30
N MET A 243 10.68 -6.76 7.44
CA MET A 243 11.25 -8.10 7.57
C MET A 243 11.96 -8.26 8.91
N ASP A 244 11.70 -9.37 9.59
CA ASP A 244 12.26 -9.68 10.90
C ASP A 244 13.59 -10.43 10.75
N VAL A 245 14.57 -9.75 10.16
CA VAL A 245 15.94 -10.26 10.03
C VAL A 245 16.73 -9.77 11.24
N ARG A 246 17.25 -10.71 12.03
CA ARG A 246 18.09 -10.39 13.17
C ARG A 246 19.46 -9.90 12.69
N PRO A 247 20.13 -8.98 13.40
CA PRO A 247 21.47 -8.52 13.00
C PRO A 247 22.52 -9.63 12.88
N ASP A 248 22.39 -10.70 13.67
CA ASP A 248 23.27 -11.87 13.65
C ASP A 248 22.90 -12.92 12.60
N ASP A 249 21.79 -12.75 11.88
CA ASP A 249 21.31 -13.67 10.84
C ASP A 249 21.78 -13.25 9.45
N ALA A 250 23.10 -13.39 9.23
CA ALA A 250 23.73 -13.04 7.96
C ALA A 250 23.21 -13.88 6.80
N ASP A 251 22.87 -15.15 7.02
CA ASP A 251 22.41 -16.07 5.99
C ASP A 251 21.05 -15.63 5.42
N THR A 252 20.09 -15.31 6.29
CA THR A 252 18.78 -14.79 5.85
C THR A 252 18.93 -13.44 5.13
N ARG A 253 19.81 -12.55 5.62
CA ARG A 253 20.11 -11.28 4.94
C ARG A 253 20.65 -11.52 3.52
N CYS A 254 21.60 -12.43 3.36
CA CYS A 254 22.16 -12.81 2.06
C CYS A 254 21.08 -13.34 1.10
N LEU A 255 20.15 -14.17 1.59
CA LEU A 255 19.03 -14.66 0.79
C LEU A 255 18.13 -13.52 0.29
N PHE A 256 17.84 -12.52 1.12
CA PHE A 256 17.07 -11.35 0.70
C PHE A 256 17.82 -10.49 -0.32
N LEU A 257 19.11 -10.25 -0.11
CA LEU A 257 19.95 -9.53 -1.06
C LEU A 257 19.96 -10.22 -2.42
N ASP A 258 20.19 -11.52 -2.46
CA ASP A 258 20.18 -12.31 -3.69
C ASP A 258 18.80 -12.33 -4.36
N HIS A 259 17.71 -12.32 -3.57
CA HIS A 259 16.35 -12.22 -4.09
C HIS A 259 16.09 -10.92 -4.85
N TYR A 260 16.52 -9.78 -4.29
CA TYR A 260 16.24 -8.46 -4.87
C TYR A 260 17.28 -7.97 -5.88
N ARG A 261 18.51 -8.51 -5.86
CA ARG A 261 19.59 -8.07 -6.76
C ARG A 261 19.19 -8.06 -8.25
N PRO A 262 18.52 -9.08 -8.81
CA PRO A 262 18.11 -9.06 -10.22
C PRO A 262 17.10 -7.96 -10.55
N ASP A 263 16.20 -7.65 -9.61
CA ASP A 263 15.21 -6.59 -9.79
C ASP A 263 15.87 -5.22 -9.85
N TYR A 264 16.81 -4.94 -8.95
CA TYR A 264 17.52 -3.66 -8.94
C TYR A 264 18.52 -3.52 -10.09
N GLN A 265 19.17 -4.60 -10.51
CA GLN A 265 19.98 -4.58 -11.73
C GLN A 265 19.14 -4.16 -12.95
N ARG A 266 17.91 -4.68 -13.07
CA ARG A 266 16.96 -4.23 -14.11
C ARG A 266 16.48 -2.79 -13.90
N GLN A 267 16.23 -2.40 -12.65
CA GLN A 267 15.82 -1.04 -12.27
C GLN A 267 16.89 -0.01 -12.65
N PHE A 268 18.17 -0.33 -12.47
CA PHE A 268 19.29 0.55 -12.76
C PHE A 268 19.75 0.50 -14.22
N ALA A 269 19.47 -0.59 -14.94
CA ALA A 269 19.76 -0.69 -16.36
C ALA A 269 18.97 0.36 -17.16
N GLY A 270 19.68 1.33 -17.74
CA GLY A 270 19.08 2.46 -18.46
C GLY A 270 18.32 3.43 -17.56
N HIS A 271 18.62 3.45 -16.26
CA HIS A 271 17.98 4.37 -15.32
C HIS A 271 18.31 5.82 -15.67
N ALA A 272 17.27 6.63 -15.66
CA ALA A 272 17.35 8.07 -15.66
C ALA A 272 16.28 8.62 -14.71
N ILE A 273 16.56 9.76 -14.12
CA ILE A 273 15.57 10.50 -13.34
C ILE A 273 14.53 11.04 -14.30
N HIS A 274 13.29 10.59 -14.15
CA HIS A 274 12.23 10.94 -15.06
C HIS A 274 11.70 12.35 -14.78
N PRO A 275 11.46 13.19 -15.80
CA PRO A 275 10.95 14.55 -15.61
C PRO A 275 9.64 14.63 -14.82
N ASP A 276 8.74 13.65 -15.02
CA ASP A 276 7.49 13.59 -14.25
C ASP A 276 7.71 13.29 -12.76
N SER A 277 8.73 12.50 -12.42
CA SER A 277 9.10 12.23 -11.02
C SER A 277 9.72 13.45 -10.36
N ASP A 278 10.63 14.15 -11.05
CA ASP A 278 11.20 15.42 -10.56
C ASP A 278 10.10 16.49 -10.40
N ARG A 279 9.24 16.65 -11.42
CA ARG A 279 8.11 17.59 -11.36
C ARG A 279 7.18 17.28 -10.19
N ALA A 280 6.87 16.00 -9.94
CA ALA A 280 6.00 15.61 -8.81
C ALA A 280 6.63 15.94 -7.44
N LEU A 281 7.94 15.77 -7.26
CA LEU A 281 8.64 16.18 -6.03
C LEU A 281 8.54 17.70 -5.83
N ARG A 282 8.83 18.49 -6.87
CA ARG A 282 8.75 19.95 -6.83
C ARG A 282 7.34 20.43 -6.56
N GLU A 283 6.35 19.80 -7.18
CA GLU A 283 4.94 20.10 -6.94
C GLU A 283 4.53 19.74 -5.51
N ALA A 284 4.99 18.62 -4.96
CA ALA A 284 4.71 18.25 -3.57
C ALA A 284 5.28 19.27 -2.58
N VAL A 285 6.53 19.73 -2.80
CA VAL A 285 7.15 20.81 -2.00
C VAL A 285 6.33 22.10 -2.10
N SER A 286 5.99 22.51 -3.33
CA SER A 286 5.25 23.74 -3.59
C SER A 286 3.85 23.70 -2.98
N PHE A 287 3.17 22.56 -3.11
CA PHE A 287 1.84 22.34 -2.56
C PHE A 287 1.86 22.39 -1.03
N ALA A 288 2.76 21.66 -0.36
CA ALA A 288 2.84 21.68 1.11
C ALA A 288 3.15 23.09 1.66
N ARG A 289 4.05 23.84 1.00
CA ARG A 289 4.34 25.23 1.37
C ARG A 289 3.15 26.15 1.19
N ALA A 290 2.40 26.01 0.11
CA ALA A 290 1.18 26.77 -0.12
C ALA A 290 0.11 26.50 0.95
N GLN A 291 0.17 25.34 1.61
CA GLN A 291 -0.67 24.99 2.76
C GLN A 291 -0.06 25.38 4.12
N GLY A 292 1.07 26.10 4.13
CA GLY A 292 1.71 26.62 5.34
C GLY A 292 2.68 25.67 6.05
N ALA A 293 2.97 24.48 5.49
CA ALA A 293 3.94 23.58 6.09
C ALA A 293 5.39 23.96 5.74
N ARG A 294 6.30 23.74 6.70
CA ARG A 294 7.73 23.62 6.39
C ARG A 294 7.97 22.28 5.70
N VAL A 295 8.90 22.22 4.76
CA VAL A 295 9.13 21.01 3.96
C VAL A 295 10.60 20.62 4.03
N GLY A 296 10.87 19.33 4.14
CA GLY A 296 12.20 18.75 4.04
C GLY A 296 12.23 17.53 3.12
N LEU A 297 13.41 17.25 2.58
CA LEU A 297 13.68 15.99 1.89
C LEU A 297 14.49 15.09 2.81
N PHE A 298 14.31 13.78 2.69
CA PHE A 298 15.16 12.83 3.39
C PHE A 298 15.53 11.63 2.52
N TYR A 299 16.70 11.08 2.78
CA TYR A 299 17.23 9.90 2.11
C TYR A 299 17.45 8.82 3.18
N LEU A 300 16.65 7.76 3.15
CA LEU A 300 16.78 6.63 4.07
C LEU A 300 18.10 5.85 3.91
N PRO A 301 18.53 5.11 4.96
CA PRO A 301 19.70 4.25 4.93
C PRO A 301 19.72 3.24 3.77
N GLU A 302 20.92 2.97 3.27
CA GLU A 302 21.23 1.88 2.33
C GLU A 302 22.52 1.19 2.78
N SER A 303 22.56 -0.15 2.75
CA SER A 303 23.78 -0.90 3.02
C SER A 303 24.87 -0.62 1.98
N PRO A 304 26.17 -0.70 2.33
CA PRO A 304 27.25 -0.62 1.37
C PRO A 304 27.09 -1.60 0.20
N GLU A 305 26.60 -2.81 0.46
CA GLU A 305 26.33 -3.81 -0.58
C GLU A 305 25.27 -3.32 -1.58
N PHE A 306 24.12 -2.82 -1.10
CA PHE A 306 23.09 -2.26 -1.98
C PHE A 306 23.60 -1.04 -2.77
N GLN A 307 24.36 -0.16 -2.11
CA GLN A 307 24.98 0.99 -2.78
C GLN A 307 25.92 0.55 -3.92
N SER A 308 26.60 -0.58 -3.77
CA SER A 308 27.47 -1.13 -4.83
C SER A 308 26.71 -1.57 -6.10
N TRP A 309 25.38 -1.73 -6.02
CA TRP A 309 24.55 -2.11 -7.18
C TRP A 309 24.24 -0.93 -8.09
N TYR A 310 24.44 0.31 -7.61
CA TYR A 310 24.27 1.49 -8.44
C TYR A 310 25.40 1.57 -9.47
N PRO A 311 25.10 1.62 -10.77
CA PRO A 311 26.10 1.99 -11.77
C PRO A 311 26.68 3.37 -11.44
N PRO A 312 27.99 3.61 -11.59
CA PRO A 312 28.61 4.89 -11.21
C PRO A 312 27.95 6.12 -11.83
N ALA A 313 27.42 6.01 -13.06
CA ALA A 313 26.70 7.09 -13.71
C ALA A 313 25.34 7.40 -13.04
N VAL A 314 24.61 6.36 -12.62
CA VAL A 314 23.33 6.50 -11.91
C VAL A 314 23.55 7.11 -10.53
N GLU A 315 24.58 6.65 -9.81
CA GLU A 315 24.95 7.18 -8.50
C GLU A 315 25.31 8.68 -8.58
N ARG A 316 26.14 9.08 -9.55
CA ARG A 316 26.47 10.50 -9.78
C ARG A 316 25.24 11.32 -10.09
N ALA A 317 24.43 10.89 -11.06
CA ALA A 317 23.20 11.59 -11.44
C ALA A 317 22.23 11.75 -10.25
N ALA A 318 22.09 10.71 -9.43
CA ALA A 318 21.27 10.73 -8.23
C ALA A 318 21.74 11.76 -7.20
N ARG A 319 23.06 11.84 -6.95
CA ARG A 319 23.65 12.81 -6.01
C ARG A 319 23.57 14.25 -6.53
N GLU A 320 23.92 14.45 -7.79
CA GLU A 320 23.84 15.75 -8.45
C GLU A 320 22.40 16.28 -8.45
N HIS A 321 21.44 15.43 -8.79
CA HIS A 321 20.03 15.78 -8.77
C HIS A 321 19.53 16.06 -7.35
N PHE A 322 19.90 15.24 -6.35
CA PHE A 322 19.48 15.49 -4.97
C PHE A 322 20.01 16.84 -4.46
N ALA A 323 21.30 17.11 -4.65
CA ALA A 323 21.92 18.37 -4.25
C ALA A 323 21.35 19.57 -5.03
N GLY A 324 21.09 19.39 -6.33
CA GLY A 324 20.45 20.39 -7.17
C GLY A 324 19.04 20.72 -6.67
N LEU A 325 18.20 19.70 -6.50
CA LEU A 325 16.83 19.85 -6.01
C LEU A 325 16.77 20.55 -4.66
N VAL A 326 17.59 20.13 -3.69
CA VAL A 326 17.67 20.72 -2.35
C VAL A 326 17.98 22.22 -2.40
N ARG A 327 18.95 22.62 -3.23
CA ARG A 327 19.31 24.04 -3.40
C ARG A 327 18.23 24.83 -4.14
N GLU A 328 17.67 24.26 -5.20
CA GLU A 328 16.70 24.94 -6.06
C GLU A 328 15.36 25.17 -5.38
N VAL A 329 14.90 24.19 -4.59
CA VAL A 329 13.67 24.35 -3.80
C VAL A 329 13.92 24.90 -2.40
N ASP A 330 15.18 25.11 -2.00
CA ASP A 330 15.59 25.69 -0.72
C ASP A 330 14.92 25.02 0.49
N VAL A 331 15.15 23.72 0.66
CA VAL A 331 14.59 22.92 1.76
C VAL A 331 15.70 22.22 2.55
N PRO A 332 15.55 22.03 3.88
CA PRO A 332 16.44 21.15 4.63
C PRO A 332 16.44 19.73 4.06
N ALA A 333 17.61 19.09 4.09
CA ALA A 333 17.80 17.72 3.66
C ALA A 333 18.39 16.88 4.79
N ILE A 334 17.76 15.74 5.09
CA ILE A 334 18.28 14.74 6.02
C ILE A 334 18.80 13.56 5.21
N ASP A 335 20.09 13.59 4.85
CA ASP A 335 20.75 12.46 4.21
C ASP A 335 21.18 11.43 5.28
N ALA A 336 20.37 10.38 5.40
CA ALA A 336 20.59 9.29 6.33
C ALA A 336 21.14 8.02 5.66
N ARG A 337 21.58 8.10 4.41
CA ARG A 337 21.98 6.93 3.60
C ARG A 337 23.02 6.05 4.30
N ASN A 338 23.94 6.66 5.05
CA ASN A 338 25.03 5.99 5.76
C ASN A 338 24.88 5.99 7.28
N TRP A 339 23.68 6.19 7.82
CA TRP A 339 23.48 6.30 9.28
C TRP A 339 23.47 4.98 10.02
N MET A 340 23.15 3.89 9.31
CA MET A 340 22.88 2.58 9.90
C MET A 340 23.91 1.56 9.42
N ALA A 341 24.27 0.65 10.32
CA ALA A 341 25.12 -0.48 9.99
C ALA A 341 24.37 -1.47 9.09
N GLU A 342 25.12 -2.26 8.32
CA GLU A 342 24.57 -3.16 7.31
C GLU A 342 23.65 -4.25 7.88
N ASP A 343 23.96 -4.73 9.09
CA ASP A 343 23.16 -5.70 9.84
C ASP A 343 21.82 -5.13 10.35
N GLN A 344 21.61 -3.82 10.21
CA GLN A 344 20.36 -3.14 10.51
C GLN A 344 19.44 -3.02 9.29
N LEU A 345 19.86 -3.51 8.11
CA LEU A 345 19.06 -3.57 6.89
C LEU A 345 18.82 -5.02 6.48
N ALA A 346 17.55 -5.40 6.29
CA ALA A 346 17.17 -6.78 6.02
C ALA A 346 17.55 -7.27 4.62
N ASP A 347 17.49 -6.37 3.64
CA ASP A 347 17.73 -6.64 2.21
C ASP A 347 18.60 -5.54 1.56
N GLY A 348 19.33 -4.83 2.42
CA GLY A 348 20.21 -3.74 2.03
C GLY A 348 19.53 -2.38 1.78
N HIS A 349 18.20 -2.26 1.77
CA HIS A 349 17.51 -0.98 1.57
C HIS A 349 16.24 -0.78 2.43
N HIS A 350 15.67 -1.85 2.99
CA HIS A 350 14.68 -1.82 4.07
C HIS A 350 15.37 -2.05 5.42
N LEU A 351 15.10 -1.17 6.37
CA LEU A 351 15.55 -1.35 7.75
C LEU A 351 14.85 -2.57 8.37
N SER A 352 15.60 -3.37 9.12
CA SER A 352 15.04 -4.41 9.99
C SER A 352 14.22 -3.75 11.11
N ARG A 353 13.44 -4.54 11.85
CA ARG A 353 12.64 -4.02 12.98
C ARG A 353 13.51 -3.31 14.03
N THR A 354 14.68 -3.86 14.32
CA THR A 354 15.67 -3.26 15.23
C THR A 354 16.29 -2.01 14.61
N GLY A 355 16.68 -2.09 13.32
CA GLY A 355 17.23 -0.95 12.59
C GLY A 355 16.26 0.24 12.52
N ALA A 356 14.97 -0.02 12.31
CA ALA A 356 13.93 1.01 12.25
C ALA A 356 13.81 1.81 13.57
N GLY A 357 13.90 1.12 14.72
CA GLY A 357 13.88 1.78 16.02
C GLY A 357 15.09 2.70 16.23
N ALA A 358 16.29 2.17 16.04
CA ALA A 358 17.54 2.92 16.19
C ALA A 358 17.63 4.11 15.21
N PHE A 359 17.21 3.88 13.96
CA PHE A 359 17.12 4.93 12.94
C PHE A 359 16.15 6.03 13.38
N THR A 360 14.95 5.67 13.83
CA THR A 360 13.90 6.66 14.13
C THR A 360 14.23 7.52 15.34
N ALA A 361 14.89 6.95 16.35
CA ALA A 361 15.42 7.71 17.48
C ALA A 361 16.40 8.81 17.01
N ARG A 362 17.35 8.46 16.14
CA ARG A 362 18.30 9.41 15.52
C ARG A 362 17.59 10.39 14.58
N PHE A 363 16.63 9.92 13.80
CA PHE A 363 15.86 10.71 12.84
C PHE A 363 15.01 11.77 13.53
N GLY A 364 14.35 11.45 14.65
CA GLY A 364 13.58 12.42 15.44
C GLY A 364 14.44 13.59 15.91
N ARG A 365 15.65 13.33 16.41
CA ARG A 365 16.62 14.37 16.78
C ARG A 365 17.03 15.23 15.59
N ALA A 366 17.28 14.61 14.44
CA ALA A 366 17.63 15.34 13.21
C ALA A 366 16.48 16.21 12.70
N ILE A 367 15.23 15.76 12.83
CA ILE A 367 14.04 16.56 12.50
C ILE A 367 13.95 17.75 13.43
N SER A 368 14.10 17.56 14.75
CA SER A 368 14.08 18.66 15.71
C SER A 368 15.15 19.71 15.41
N ALA A 369 16.36 19.29 15.03
CA ALA A 369 17.43 20.19 14.63
C ALA A 369 17.14 20.92 13.30
N ALA A 370 16.62 20.21 12.29
CA ALA A 370 16.33 20.81 10.99
C ALA A 370 15.09 21.73 11.00
N PHE A 371 14.20 21.57 11.97
CA PHE A 371 12.92 22.28 12.07
C PHE A 371 12.64 22.76 13.50
N PRO A 372 13.50 23.64 14.06
CA PRO A 372 13.37 24.13 15.43
C PRO A 372 12.01 24.81 15.67
N ALA A 373 11.57 24.92 16.93
CA ALA A 373 10.34 25.65 17.22
C ALA A 373 10.50 27.15 16.87
N PRO A 374 9.39 27.86 16.59
CA PRO A 374 9.45 29.30 16.40
C PRO A 374 10.12 30.00 17.61
N GLY A 375 11.26 30.68 17.37
CA GLY A 375 12.02 31.36 18.41
C GLY A 375 13.26 30.62 18.92
N GLU A 376 13.46 29.36 18.53
CA GLU A 376 14.71 28.63 18.77
C GLU A 376 15.69 28.86 17.58
N PRO A 377 16.99 29.04 17.84
CA PRO A 377 17.98 29.10 16.77
C PRO A 377 18.05 27.76 16.02
N PRO A 378 18.26 27.78 14.69
CA PRO A 378 18.46 26.57 13.89
C PRO A 378 19.77 25.85 14.17
#